data_AF-A0A538GJK1-F1
#
_entry.id   AF-A0A538GJK1-F1
#
_cell.length_a   1.000
_cell.length_b   1.000
_cell.length_c   1.000
_cell.angle_alpha   90.00
_cell.angle_beta   90.00
_cell.angle_gamma   90.00
#
_symmetry.space_group_name_H-M   'P 1'
#
loop_
_entity.id
_entity.type
_entity.pdbx_description
1 polymer ?
#
loop_
_entity_poly.entity_id
_entity_poly.type
_entity_poly.pdbx_seq_one_letter_code
_entity_poly.pdbx_strand_id
1 'polypeptide(L)'
;MWVKHLSSLQFLTYVAFFAVVVAAICKFIPGKAAPVREEPYPDEELHRHDPKTAKYFIGGALFLVLGSVHMVLKNLPWISEYLARTGYAGHLVRDLSNTHVMIVGGGTLLATGLCWLALPRIVQRPLASEGLAQCAFWFTVIGLAVFYVSLIGNGIAMGPLIEHGWTYPAAKAHMGQWYKVPTGMGAGVMGLGYWCFATNVMVTIFESRLVRVPKPQWHLWKFFATGAAALTVGTVQGVIQVQPANADWLYKAGHAGEWIDPISHAHINLVTGLAMLVAGSLFAFVRRLGGVEPSRRLVDICFFALLGGSLAFYFSTLYLGFHEGSLVVHHGLTPEAAEEATTLHPYLIMGSGIAMFAAFWLLLTVAVRSVWRSRSRLRPFVLAGCAAGGRHAARPGAGGAARERGARSGRCGR
;
A
#
# COMPACT_ATOMS: atom_id res chain seq x y z
N MET A 1 -14.16 -4.18 -21.55
CA MET A 1 -12.75 -4.59 -21.74
C MET A 1 -12.70 -6.02 -22.29
N TRP A 2 -12.78 -6.19 -23.61
CA TRP A 2 -12.62 -7.51 -24.23
C TRP A 2 -11.15 -7.73 -24.55
N VAL A 3 -10.59 -8.89 -24.18
CA VAL A 3 -9.23 -9.36 -24.50
C VAL A 3 -9.12 -9.70 -26.00
N LYS A 4 -9.67 -8.88 -26.90
CA LYS A 4 -9.72 -9.18 -28.33
C LYS A 4 -8.39 -8.96 -29.05
N HIS A 5 -7.42 -8.26 -28.44
CA HIS A 5 -6.17 -7.90 -29.12
C HIS A 5 -4.92 -7.92 -28.21
N LEU A 6 -4.80 -8.84 -27.25
CA LEU A 6 -3.45 -9.27 -26.90
C LEU A 6 -2.95 -10.03 -28.12
N SER A 7 -2.02 -9.43 -28.88
CA SER A 7 -1.39 -10.21 -29.94
C SER A 7 -0.78 -11.45 -29.29
N SER A 8 -0.89 -12.61 -29.95
CA SER A 8 -0.33 -13.85 -29.40
C SER A 8 1.14 -13.66 -29.00
N LEU A 9 1.86 -12.78 -29.72
CA LEU A 9 3.22 -12.37 -29.40
C LEU A 9 3.33 -11.63 -28.05
N GLN A 10 2.48 -10.63 -27.78
CA GLN A 10 2.48 -9.94 -26.48
C GLN A 10 2.18 -10.91 -25.33
N PHE A 11 1.17 -11.77 -25.49
CA PHE A 11 0.86 -12.79 -24.49
C PHE A 11 2.05 -13.72 -24.25
N LEU A 12 2.69 -14.22 -25.32
CA LEU A 12 3.88 -15.07 -25.22
C LEU A 12 5.05 -14.34 -24.56
N THR A 13 5.26 -13.05 -24.85
CA THR A 13 6.32 -12.27 -24.18
C THR A 13 6.06 -12.09 -22.69
N TYR A 14 4.81 -11.92 -22.27
CA TYR A 14 4.46 -11.91 -20.84
C TYR A 14 4.69 -13.26 -20.19
N VAL A 15 4.19 -14.34 -20.80
CA VAL A 15 4.40 -15.69 -20.29
C VAL A 15 5.88 -16.02 -20.19
N ALA A 16 6.68 -15.67 -21.20
CA ALA A 16 8.13 -15.84 -21.19
C ALA A 16 8.80 -14.99 -20.10
N PHE A 17 8.43 -13.72 -19.96
CA PHE A 17 8.95 -12.86 -18.90
C PHE A 17 8.61 -13.42 -17.51
N PHE A 18 7.35 -13.78 -17.26
CA PHE A 18 6.93 -14.40 -16.01
C PHE A 18 7.64 -15.73 -15.78
N ALA A 19 7.82 -16.56 -16.82
CA ALA A 19 8.57 -17.81 -16.70
C ALA A 19 10.03 -17.57 -16.33
N VAL A 20 10.70 -16.57 -16.91
CA VAL A 20 12.07 -16.19 -16.55
C VAL A 20 12.15 -15.67 -15.12
N VAL A 21 11.21 -14.82 -14.71
CA VAL A 21 11.12 -14.30 -13.34
C VAL A 21 10.89 -15.44 -12.34
N VAL A 22 9.94 -16.32 -12.62
CA VAL A 22 9.66 -17.51 -11.80
C VAL A 22 10.88 -18.42 -11.75
N ALA A 23 11.53 -18.71 -12.87
CA ALA A 23 12.74 -19.52 -12.92
C ALA A 23 13.90 -18.90 -12.12
N ALA A 24 14.10 -17.57 -12.23
CA ALA A 24 15.10 -16.85 -11.47
C ALA A 24 14.82 -16.91 -9.96
N ILE A 25 13.56 -16.72 -9.54
CA ILE A 25 13.14 -16.85 -8.15
C ILE A 25 13.32 -18.30 -7.65
N CYS A 26 12.94 -19.29 -8.47
CA CYS A 26 13.08 -20.72 -8.16
C CYS A 26 14.54 -21.12 -7.89
N LYS A 27 15.53 -20.46 -8.51
CA LYS A 27 16.96 -20.69 -8.22
C LYS A 27 17.34 -20.38 -6.76
N PHE A 28 16.59 -19.50 -6.09
CA PHE A 28 16.79 -19.15 -4.69
C PHE A 28 15.90 -19.94 -3.72
N ILE A 29 15.03 -20.80 -4.23
CA ILE A 29 14.26 -21.75 -3.42
C ILE A 29 15.16 -22.96 -3.13
N PRO A 30 15.23 -23.45 -1.87
CA PRO A 30 16.01 -24.64 -1.56
C PRO A 30 15.59 -25.83 -2.44
N GLY A 31 16.54 -26.39 -3.20
CA GLY A 31 16.24 -27.51 -4.11
C GLY A 31 16.06 -28.86 -3.43
N LYS A 32 16.43 -28.99 -2.15
CA LYS A 32 16.23 -30.22 -1.36
C LYS A 32 14.92 -30.13 -0.59
N ALA A 33 14.12 -31.19 -0.63
CA ALA A 33 12.92 -31.29 0.19
C ALA A 33 13.29 -31.08 1.66
N ALA A 34 12.61 -30.15 2.33
CA ALA A 34 12.82 -29.91 3.75
C ALA A 34 12.48 -31.21 4.53
N PRO A 35 13.33 -31.63 5.49
CA PRO A 35 13.05 -32.82 6.26
C PRO A 35 11.82 -32.62 7.16
N VAL A 36 11.07 -33.70 7.40
CA VAL A 36 10.07 -33.70 8.48
C VAL A 36 10.82 -33.58 9.81
N ARG A 37 10.39 -32.66 10.66
CA ARG A 37 10.96 -32.49 12.00
C ARG A 37 9.90 -32.69 13.06
N GLU A 38 10.22 -33.52 14.04
CA GLU A 38 9.39 -33.77 15.22
C GLU A 38 9.94 -33.04 16.46
N GLU A 39 11.17 -32.51 16.36
CA GLU A 39 11.81 -31.69 17.37
C GLU A 39 11.78 -30.20 16.99
N PRO A 40 11.71 -29.28 17.97
CA PRO A 40 11.79 -27.84 17.72
C PRO A 40 13.10 -27.45 17.04
N TYR A 41 13.04 -26.45 16.16
CA TYR A 41 14.26 -25.81 15.68
C TYR A 41 14.98 -25.12 16.85
N PRO A 42 16.32 -25.18 16.91
CA PRO A 42 17.08 -24.39 17.86
C PRO A 42 16.77 -22.90 17.72
N ASP A 43 16.71 -22.18 18.83
CA ASP A 43 16.43 -20.74 18.85
C ASP A 43 17.40 -19.97 17.92
N GLU A 44 18.67 -20.32 17.91
CA GLU A 44 19.69 -19.72 17.04
C GLU A 44 19.33 -19.85 15.55
N GLU A 45 18.72 -20.96 15.13
CA GLU A 45 18.27 -21.15 13.75
C GLU A 45 17.04 -20.30 13.44
N LEU A 46 16.08 -20.21 14.37
CA LEU A 46 14.89 -19.36 14.24
C LEU A 46 15.26 -17.88 14.16
N HIS A 47 16.30 -17.47 14.88
CA HIS A 47 16.79 -16.09 14.99
C HIS A 47 17.88 -15.73 13.99
N ARG A 48 18.33 -16.66 13.14
CA ARG A 48 19.47 -16.46 12.24
C ARG A 48 19.33 -15.22 11.35
N HIS A 49 18.11 -14.85 10.96
CA HIS A 49 17.87 -13.67 10.14
C HIS A 49 17.75 -12.37 10.97
N ASP A 50 17.42 -12.42 12.26
CA ASP A 50 17.11 -11.23 13.07
C ASP A 50 18.11 -10.07 12.90
N PRO A 51 19.46 -10.27 12.96
CA PRO A 51 20.42 -9.18 12.77
C PRO A 51 20.30 -8.45 11.43
N LYS A 52 19.92 -9.19 10.37
CA LYS A 52 19.77 -8.65 9.02
C LYS A 52 18.43 -7.96 8.79
N THR A 53 17.48 -8.08 9.72
CA THR A 53 16.21 -7.33 9.63
C THR A 53 16.42 -5.84 9.89
N ALA A 54 17.49 -5.44 10.61
CA ALA A 54 17.79 -4.05 10.93
C ALA A 54 17.82 -3.13 9.71
N LYS A 55 18.35 -3.60 8.57
CA LYS A 55 18.40 -2.83 7.33
C LYS A 55 17.01 -2.45 6.79
N TYR A 56 15.99 -3.28 7.02
CA TYR A 56 14.61 -2.95 6.62
C TYR A 56 14.06 -1.78 7.42
N PHE A 57 14.34 -1.77 8.73
CA PHE A 57 13.92 -0.68 9.60
C PHE A 57 14.69 0.60 9.31
N ILE A 58 16.00 0.51 9.12
CA ILE A 58 16.84 1.66 8.76
C ILE A 58 16.42 2.21 7.39
N GLY A 59 16.31 1.35 6.38
CA GLY A 59 15.88 1.75 5.04
C GLY A 59 14.48 2.37 5.06
N GLY A 60 13.52 1.75 5.75
CA GLY A 60 12.18 2.28 5.90
C GLY A 60 12.16 3.64 6.60
N ALA A 61 12.91 3.81 7.69
CA ALA A 61 13.02 5.09 8.39
C ALA A 61 13.64 6.19 7.50
N LEU A 62 14.70 5.86 6.75
CA LEU A 62 15.33 6.79 5.82
C LEU A 62 14.35 7.25 4.72
N PHE A 63 13.56 6.34 4.16
CA PHE A 63 12.53 6.72 3.18
C PHE A 63 11.38 7.53 3.78
N LEU A 64 10.98 7.27 5.02
CA LEU A 64 10.00 8.13 5.71
C LEU A 64 10.55 9.55 5.90
N VAL A 65 11.82 9.69 6.29
CA VAL A 65 12.47 11.00 6.40
C VAL A 65 12.52 11.69 5.03
N LEU A 66 12.97 10.99 3.99
CA LEU A 66 13.02 11.51 2.63
C LEU A 66 11.65 11.96 2.13
N GLY A 67 10.61 11.15 2.33
CA GLY A 67 9.24 11.48 1.96
C GLY A 67 8.69 12.65 2.78
N SER A 68 9.08 12.79 4.05
CA SER A 68 8.68 13.94 4.88
C SER A 68 9.34 15.24 4.38
N VAL A 69 10.62 15.19 4.02
CA VAL A 69 11.32 16.33 3.39
C VAL A 69 10.66 16.68 2.06
N HIS A 70 10.38 15.70 1.21
CA HIS A 70 9.67 15.92 -0.05
C HIS A 70 8.29 16.54 0.20
N MET A 71 7.51 16.03 1.17
CA MET A 71 6.23 16.60 1.55
C MET A 71 6.35 18.09 1.93
N VAL A 72 7.38 18.49 2.67
CA VAL A 72 7.61 19.91 2.98
C VAL A 72 7.92 20.71 1.72
N LEU A 73 8.86 20.23 0.89
CA LEU A 73 9.30 20.93 -0.32
C LEU A 73 8.15 21.12 -1.32
N LYS A 74 7.38 20.07 -1.61
CA LYS A 74 6.29 20.14 -2.59
C LYS A 74 5.13 21.05 -2.16
N ASN A 75 5.04 21.35 -0.86
CA ASN A 75 4.01 22.23 -0.28
C ASN A 75 4.51 23.67 -0.08
N LEU A 76 5.75 24.01 -0.46
CA LEU A 76 6.18 25.41 -0.51
C LEU A 76 5.31 26.17 -1.53
N PRO A 77 4.82 27.39 -1.23
CA PRO A 77 3.81 28.05 -2.05
C PRO A 77 4.15 28.10 -3.54
N TRP A 78 5.37 28.52 -3.89
CA TRP A 78 5.81 28.63 -5.28
C TRP A 78 5.99 27.28 -5.98
N ILE A 79 6.39 26.23 -5.25
CA ILE A 79 6.52 24.87 -5.80
C ILE A 79 5.15 24.25 -6.01
N SER A 80 4.26 24.36 -5.02
CA SER A 80 2.90 23.83 -5.11
C SER A 80 2.13 24.48 -6.26
N GLU A 81 2.25 25.80 -6.42
CA GLU A 81 1.63 26.54 -7.52
C GLU A 81 2.21 26.12 -8.87
N TYR A 82 3.54 26.02 -8.99
CA TYR A 82 4.20 25.52 -10.21
C TYR A 82 3.72 24.11 -10.58
N LEU A 83 3.77 23.18 -9.63
CA LEU A 83 3.33 21.80 -9.87
C LEU A 83 1.84 21.75 -10.25
N ALA A 84 0.98 22.56 -9.63
CA ALA A 84 -0.44 22.65 -9.99
C ALA A 84 -0.64 23.12 -11.44
N ARG A 85 0.10 24.14 -11.90
CA ARG A 85 0.00 24.64 -13.28
C ARG A 85 0.44 23.61 -14.34
N THR A 86 1.37 22.71 -13.99
CA THR A 86 1.84 21.64 -14.88
C THR A 86 0.93 20.40 -14.93
N GLY A 87 -0.23 20.43 -14.25
CA GLY A 87 -1.23 19.37 -14.30
C GLY A 87 -0.68 18.00 -13.87
N TYR A 88 -0.91 16.98 -14.70
CA TYR A 88 -0.50 15.60 -14.38
C TYR A 88 1.03 15.43 -14.27
N ALA A 89 1.83 16.22 -14.98
CA ALA A 89 3.29 16.19 -14.80
C ALA A 89 3.68 16.61 -13.38
N GLY A 90 3.05 17.65 -12.85
CA GLY A 90 3.22 18.06 -11.46
C GLY A 90 2.71 17.02 -10.47
N HIS A 91 1.64 16.28 -10.82
CA HIS A 91 1.15 15.15 -10.02
C HIS A 91 2.18 14.01 -9.88
N LEU A 92 3.00 13.74 -10.92
CA LEU A 92 4.12 12.77 -10.83
C LEU A 92 5.10 13.14 -9.70
N VAL A 93 5.46 14.43 -9.63
CA VAL A 93 6.37 14.96 -8.61
C VAL A 93 5.66 15.02 -7.26
N ARG A 94 4.51 15.67 -7.18
CA ARG A 94 3.85 15.98 -5.91
C ARG A 94 3.37 14.70 -5.22
N ASP A 95 2.58 13.90 -5.91
CA ASP A 95 1.75 12.90 -5.24
C ASP A 95 2.28 11.50 -5.46
N LEU A 96 2.52 11.11 -6.72
CA LEU A 96 2.95 9.75 -7.04
C LEU A 96 4.31 9.42 -6.43
N SER A 97 5.34 10.24 -6.68
CA SER A 97 6.69 9.94 -6.16
C SER A 97 6.77 10.03 -4.63
N ASN A 98 6.14 11.03 -4.01
CA ASN A 98 6.07 11.16 -2.55
C ASN A 98 5.33 9.98 -1.90
N THR A 99 4.21 9.55 -2.48
CA THR A 99 3.42 8.42 -1.98
C THR A 99 4.25 7.13 -2.05
N HIS A 100 4.94 6.86 -3.16
CA HIS A 100 5.78 5.67 -3.27
C HIS A 100 6.93 5.67 -2.26
N VAL A 101 7.59 6.81 -2.03
CA VAL A 101 8.65 6.88 -1.01
C VAL A 101 8.12 6.65 0.40
N MET A 102 7.02 7.29 0.79
CA MET A 102 6.44 7.14 2.12
C MET A 102 5.88 5.73 2.36
N ILE A 103 5.11 5.24 1.39
CA ILE A 103 4.33 4.03 1.53
C ILE A 103 5.15 2.79 1.20
N VAL A 104 5.76 2.74 0.02
CA VAL A 104 6.55 1.59 -0.41
C VAL A 104 7.91 1.61 0.28
N GLY A 105 8.59 2.75 0.28
CA GLY A 105 9.87 2.90 0.95
C GLY A 105 9.74 2.76 2.46
N GLY A 106 8.88 3.56 3.08
CA GLY A 106 8.66 3.52 4.52
C GLY A 106 7.85 2.31 4.97
N GLY A 107 6.55 2.33 4.66
CA GLY A 107 5.58 1.34 5.14
C GLY A 107 5.94 -0.11 4.80
N THR A 108 6.13 -0.42 3.51
CA THR A 108 6.38 -1.80 3.07
C THR A 108 7.68 -2.37 3.61
N LEU A 109 8.78 -1.61 3.64
CA LEU A 109 10.03 -2.11 4.22
C LEU A 109 9.88 -2.39 5.72
N LEU A 110 9.22 -1.49 6.47
CA LEU A 110 8.97 -1.70 7.90
C LEU A 110 8.13 -2.96 8.16
N ALA A 111 7.03 -3.14 7.44
CA ALA A 111 6.19 -4.32 7.61
C ALA A 111 6.87 -5.61 7.14
N THR A 112 7.71 -5.54 6.11
CA THR A 112 8.52 -6.69 5.68
C THR A 112 9.51 -7.08 6.76
N GLY A 113 10.20 -6.11 7.38
CA GLY A 113 11.06 -6.36 8.54
C GLY A 113 10.30 -6.98 9.71
N LEU A 114 9.11 -6.47 10.03
CA LEU A 114 8.24 -7.06 11.06
C LEU A 114 7.82 -8.49 10.72
N CYS A 115 7.49 -8.77 9.44
CA CYS A 115 7.18 -10.11 8.96
C CYS A 115 8.36 -11.07 9.15
N TRP A 116 9.58 -10.66 8.83
CA TRP A 116 10.78 -11.48 9.04
C TRP A 116 11.08 -11.77 10.51
N LEU A 117 10.71 -10.88 11.41
CA LEU A 117 10.78 -11.16 12.85
C LEU A 117 9.65 -12.09 13.31
N ALA A 118 8.41 -11.83 12.88
CA ALA A 118 7.24 -12.52 13.42
C ALA A 118 7.06 -13.93 12.84
N LEU A 119 7.16 -14.07 11.52
CA LEU A 119 6.74 -15.27 10.81
C LEU A 119 7.50 -16.53 11.27
N PRO A 120 8.84 -16.54 11.38
CA PRO A 120 9.58 -17.75 11.80
C PRO A 120 9.14 -18.29 13.17
N ARG A 121 8.82 -17.37 14.10
CA ARG A 121 8.36 -17.69 15.45
C ARG A 121 6.92 -18.20 15.46
N ILE A 122 6.06 -17.68 14.58
CA ILE A 122 4.68 -18.16 14.44
C ILE A 122 4.65 -19.58 13.87
N VAL A 123 5.46 -19.84 12.85
CA VAL A 123 5.44 -21.11 12.11
C VAL A 123 6.42 -22.15 12.67
N GLN A 124 7.23 -21.77 13.67
CA GLN A 124 8.27 -22.59 14.31
C GLN A 124 9.27 -23.18 13.31
N ARG A 125 9.70 -22.37 12.34
CA ARG A 125 10.81 -22.69 11.43
C ARG A 125 11.51 -21.43 10.94
N PRO A 126 12.81 -21.51 10.59
CA PRO A 126 13.52 -20.42 9.92
C PRO A 126 12.81 -20.00 8.62
N LEU A 127 13.13 -18.82 8.10
CA LEU A 127 12.68 -18.42 6.77
C LEU A 127 13.19 -19.42 5.72
N ALA A 128 12.39 -19.66 4.68
CA ALA A 128 12.70 -20.64 3.64
C ALA A 128 13.99 -20.29 2.88
N SER A 129 14.19 -19.00 2.58
CA SER A 129 15.40 -18.54 1.88
C SER A 129 15.86 -17.19 2.41
N GLU A 130 17.07 -17.17 2.93
CA GLU A 130 17.78 -15.94 3.26
C GLU A 130 18.04 -15.10 2.00
N GLY A 131 18.40 -15.75 0.89
CA GLY A 131 18.64 -15.09 -0.39
C GLY A 131 17.42 -14.34 -0.89
N LEU A 132 16.23 -14.95 -0.84
CA LEU A 132 14.98 -14.27 -1.23
C LEU A 132 14.69 -13.07 -0.35
N ALA A 133 14.97 -13.13 0.96
CA ALA A 133 14.83 -11.96 1.82
C ALA A 133 15.82 -10.85 1.40
N GLN A 134 17.10 -11.18 1.19
CA GLN A 134 18.08 -10.20 0.73
C GLN A 134 17.68 -9.55 -0.62
N CYS A 135 17.24 -10.35 -1.59
CA CYS A 135 16.71 -9.87 -2.87
C CYS A 135 15.48 -8.99 -2.68
N ALA A 136 14.53 -9.40 -1.84
CA ALA A 136 13.33 -8.60 -1.54
C ALA A 136 13.70 -7.19 -1.06
N PHE A 137 14.67 -7.07 -0.15
CA PHE A 137 15.16 -5.75 0.28
C PHE A 137 15.78 -4.96 -0.87
N TRP A 138 16.82 -5.50 -1.51
CA TRP A 138 17.64 -4.74 -2.46
C TRP A 138 16.86 -4.37 -3.72
N PHE A 139 16.05 -5.28 -4.25
CA PHE A 139 15.21 -5.00 -5.41
C PHE A 139 14.13 -3.96 -5.09
N THR A 140 13.51 -4.00 -3.91
CA THR A 140 12.58 -2.94 -3.50
C THR A 140 13.28 -1.59 -3.35
N VAL A 141 14.43 -1.51 -2.65
CA VAL A 141 15.15 -0.25 -2.43
C VAL A 141 15.67 0.36 -3.73
N ILE A 142 16.36 -0.44 -4.57
CA ILE A 142 16.93 0.03 -5.83
C ILE A 142 15.81 0.39 -6.82
N GLY A 143 14.81 -0.49 -6.94
CA GLY A 143 13.65 -0.24 -7.80
C GLY A 143 12.92 1.03 -7.42
N LEU A 144 12.65 1.23 -6.12
CA LEU A 144 12.03 2.45 -5.62
C LEU A 144 12.89 3.69 -5.87
N ALA A 145 14.20 3.63 -5.66
CA ALA A 145 15.08 4.77 -5.89
C ALA A 145 15.06 5.21 -7.36
N VAL A 146 15.18 4.25 -8.29
CA VAL A 146 15.09 4.50 -9.74
C VAL A 146 13.71 5.05 -10.11
N PHE A 147 12.64 4.44 -9.59
CA PHE A 147 11.27 4.86 -9.85
C PHE A 147 11.02 6.30 -9.35
N TYR A 148 11.44 6.60 -8.13
CA TYR A 148 11.32 7.91 -7.51
C TYR A 148 12.02 9.01 -8.32
N VAL A 149 13.30 8.81 -8.65
CA VAL A 149 14.08 9.76 -9.45
C VAL A 149 13.46 9.91 -10.85
N SER A 150 12.99 8.83 -11.45
CA SER A 150 12.31 8.87 -12.75
C SER A 150 11.04 9.71 -12.70
N LEU A 151 10.18 9.54 -11.70
CA LEU A 151 8.94 10.31 -11.59
C LEU A 151 9.21 11.80 -11.39
N ILE A 152 10.16 12.16 -10.52
CA ILE A 152 10.54 13.56 -10.31
C ILE A 152 11.14 14.15 -11.59
N GLY A 153 12.14 13.47 -12.17
CA GLY A 153 12.82 13.94 -13.37
C GLY A 153 11.87 14.12 -14.54
N ASN A 154 10.97 13.16 -14.77
CA ASN A 154 9.95 13.25 -15.82
C ASN A 154 8.96 14.39 -15.57
N GLY A 155 8.48 14.56 -14.34
CA GLY A 155 7.56 15.65 -14.01
C GLY A 155 8.18 17.02 -14.23
N ILE A 156 9.44 17.21 -13.77
CA ILE A 156 10.20 18.46 -13.98
C ILE A 156 10.48 18.69 -15.47
N ALA A 157 10.89 17.66 -16.21
CA ALA A 157 11.22 17.80 -17.64
C ALA A 157 9.99 18.13 -18.50
N MET A 158 8.81 17.58 -18.17
CA MET A 158 7.58 17.88 -18.90
C MET A 158 6.94 19.21 -18.50
N GLY A 159 7.23 19.73 -17.30
CA GLY A 159 6.65 20.97 -16.79
C GLY A 159 6.77 22.16 -17.76
N PRO A 160 7.99 22.50 -18.24
CA PRO A 160 8.17 23.57 -19.21
C PRO A 160 7.42 23.34 -20.53
N LEU A 161 7.33 22.11 -21.03
CA LEU A 161 6.58 21.83 -22.27
C LEU A 161 5.10 22.17 -22.10
N ILE A 162 4.54 21.80 -20.95
CA ILE A 162 3.14 22.07 -20.61
C ILE A 162 2.89 23.57 -20.42
N GLU A 163 3.81 24.30 -19.80
CA GLU A 163 3.73 25.76 -19.71
C GLU A 163 3.78 26.44 -21.08
N HIS A 164 4.42 25.84 -22.09
CA HIS A 164 4.39 26.29 -23.48
C HIS A 164 3.18 25.77 -24.29
N GLY A 165 2.13 25.30 -23.60
CA GLY A 165 0.86 24.92 -24.22
C GLY A 165 0.78 23.48 -24.72
N TRP A 166 1.76 22.62 -24.41
CA TRP A 166 1.67 21.21 -24.76
C TRP A 166 0.67 20.50 -23.86
N THR A 167 -0.12 19.60 -24.44
CA THR A 167 -0.93 18.67 -23.65
C THR A 167 -0.02 17.64 -22.98
N TYR A 168 -0.42 17.11 -21.82
CA TYR A 168 0.34 16.06 -21.14
C TYR A 168 0.63 14.83 -22.04
N PRO A 169 -0.32 14.31 -22.85
CA PRO A 169 -0.02 13.24 -23.80
C PRO A 169 1.04 13.62 -24.82
N ALA A 170 1.04 14.86 -25.33
CA ALA A 170 2.05 15.33 -26.28
C ALA A 170 3.44 15.43 -25.63
N ALA A 171 3.52 16.00 -24.41
CA ALA A 171 4.77 16.08 -23.65
C ALA A 171 5.32 14.68 -23.32
N LYS A 172 4.46 13.75 -22.88
CA LYS A 172 4.83 12.35 -22.62
C LYS A 172 5.31 11.64 -23.88
N ALA A 173 4.64 11.85 -25.02
CA ALA A 173 5.04 11.28 -26.30
C ALA A 173 6.42 11.81 -26.74
N HIS A 174 6.67 13.12 -26.54
CA HIS A 174 7.96 13.75 -26.82
C HIS A 174 9.10 13.17 -25.97
N MET A 175 8.85 12.94 -24.68
CA MET A 175 9.82 12.28 -23.80
C MET A 175 10.15 10.84 -24.26
N GLY A 176 9.21 10.16 -24.93
CA GLY A 176 9.45 8.87 -25.56
C GLY A 176 10.02 7.82 -24.60
N GLN A 177 11.20 7.27 -24.92
CA GLN A 177 11.85 6.25 -24.10
C GLN A 177 12.44 6.78 -22.78
N TRP A 178 12.78 8.08 -22.71
CA TRP A 178 13.28 8.70 -21.48
C TRP A 178 12.26 8.66 -20.35
N TYR A 179 10.97 8.74 -20.69
CA TYR A 179 9.89 8.53 -19.73
C TYR A 179 9.70 7.05 -19.39
N LYS A 180 9.60 6.21 -20.42
CA LYS A 180 9.13 4.83 -20.29
C LYS A 180 10.15 3.91 -19.63
N VAL A 181 11.41 3.96 -20.07
CA VAL A 181 12.42 2.98 -19.68
C VAL A 181 12.78 3.10 -18.20
N PRO A 182 13.16 4.27 -17.65
CA PRO A 182 13.57 4.35 -16.25
C PRO A 182 12.41 4.09 -15.30
N THR A 183 11.21 4.60 -15.61
CA THR A 183 9.99 4.35 -14.83
C THR A 183 9.62 2.86 -14.83
N GLY A 184 9.62 2.23 -16.00
CA GLY A 184 9.34 0.80 -16.15
C GLY A 184 10.39 -0.08 -15.46
N MET A 185 11.68 0.25 -15.57
CA MET A 185 12.76 -0.46 -14.88
C MET A 185 12.62 -0.34 -13.35
N GLY A 186 12.40 0.87 -12.83
CA GLY A 186 12.21 1.08 -11.39
C GLY A 186 11.02 0.28 -10.85
N ALA A 187 9.87 0.35 -11.53
CA ALA A 187 8.67 -0.41 -11.18
C ALA A 187 8.90 -1.93 -11.28
N GLY A 188 9.55 -2.41 -12.34
CA GLY A 188 9.83 -3.83 -12.56
C GLY A 188 10.77 -4.41 -11.52
N VAL A 189 11.89 -3.74 -11.23
CA VAL A 189 12.85 -4.17 -10.20
C VAL A 189 12.18 -4.15 -8.82
N MET A 190 11.41 -3.12 -8.49
CA MET A 190 10.66 -3.06 -7.25
C MET A 190 9.66 -4.23 -7.13
N GLY A 191 8.94 -4.53 -8.22
CA GLY A 191 8.03 -5.67 -8.32
C GLY A 191 8.74 -6.99 -8.05
N LEU A 192 9.92 -7.24 -8.62
CA LEU A 192 10.72 -8.43 -8.31
C LEU A 192 11.01 -8.58 -6.81
N GLY A 193 11.24 -7.46 -6.11
CA GLY A 193 11.39 -7.47 -4.65
C GLY A 193 10.15 -8.01 -3.94
N TYR A 194 8.95 -7.60 -4.36
CA TYR A 194 7.68 -8.09 -3.79
C TYR A 194 7.42 -9.56 -4.10
N TRP A 195 7.79 -10.02 -5.30
CA TRP A 195 7.70 -11.44 -5.64
C TRP A 195 8.64 -12.28 -4.79
N CYS A 196 9.90 -11.85 -4.59
CA CYS A 196 10.83 -12.53 -3.69
C CYS A 196 10.28 -12.59 -2.25
N PHE A 197 9.70 -11.49 -1.76
CA PHE A 197 9.03 -11.45 -0.45
C PHE A 197 7.89 -12.47 -0.37
N ALA A 198 6.95 -12.42 -1.31
CA ALA A 198 5.75 -13.24 -1.29
C ALA A 198 6.09 -14.73 -1.42
N THR A 199 7.00 -15.10 -2.33
CA THR A 199 7.48 -16.48 -2.46
C THR A 199 8.10 -16.97 -1.14
N ASN A 200 8.96 -16.18 -0.51
CA ASN A 200 9.60 -16.60 0.74
C ASN A 200 8.58 -16.79 1.87
N VAL A 201 7.59 -15.90 1.99
CA VAL A 201 6.48 -16.05 2.96
C VAL A 201 5.67 -17.32 2.70
N MET A 202 5.23 -17.53 1.45
CA MET A 202 4.34 -18.64 1.10
C MET A 202 5.03 -19.99 1.22
N VAL A 203 6.28 -20.12 0.73
CA VAL A 203 7.08 -21.32 0.91
C VAL A 203 7.36 -21.55 2.40
N THR A 204 7.62 -20.48 3.16
CA THR A 204 7.86 -20.58 4.60
C THR A 204 6.68 -21.17 5.35
N ILE A 205 5.48 -20.68 5.07
CA ILE A 205 4.24 -21.18 5.66
C ILE A 205 3.98 -22.61 5.20
N PHE A 206 4.12 -22.89 3.90
CA PHE A 206 3.85 -24.20 3.33
C PHE A 206 4.76 -25.28 3.92
N GLU A 207 6.08 -25.06 3.93
CA GLU A 207 7.04 -26.02 4.46
C GLU A 207 6.90 -26.21 5.97
N SER A 208 6.32 -25.25 6.69
CA SER A 208 6.07 -25.43 8.12
C SER A 208 5.15 -26.62 8.41
N ARG A 209 4.34 -27.09 7.45
CA ARG A 209 3.54 -28.33 7.62
C ARG A 209 4.38 -29.56 7.95
N LEU A 210 5.68 -29.53 7.63
CA LEU A 210 6.64 -30.59 7.89
C LEU A 210 7.22 -30.53 9.31
N VAL A 211 6.95 -29.45 10.05
CA VAL A 211 7.36 -29.26 11.43
C VAL A 211 6.21 -29.63 12.35
N ARG A 212 6.32 -30.80 12.99
CA ARG A 212 5.30 -31.45 13.84
C ARG A 212 5.41 -31.07 15.31
N VAL A 213 5.84 -29.84 15.58
CA VAL A 213 5.94 -29.30 16.95
C VAL A 213 4.74 -28.42 17.27
N PRO A 214 4.41 -28.21 18.56
CA PRO A 214 3.36 -27.27 18.94
C PRO A 214 3.62 -25.85 18.42
N LYS A 215 2.62 -25.25 17.76
CA LYS A 215 2.67 -23.88 17.21
C LYS A 215 1.57 -23.03 17.84
N PRO A 216 1.77 -22.48 19.04
CA PRO A 216 0.70 -21.81 19.79
C PRO A 216 0.10 -20.62 19.03
N GLN A 217 0.92 -19.91 18.26
CA GLN A 217 0.50 -18.74 17.47
C GLN A 217 0.12 -19.07 16.02
N TRP A 218 -0.01 -20.36 15.65
CA TRP A 218 -0.23 -20.79 14.26
C TRP A 218 -1.36 -20.03 13.57
N HIS A 219 -2.48 -19.76 14.25
CA HIS A 219 -3.61 -19.03 13.70
C HIS A 219 -3.28 -17.64 13.10
N LEU A 220 -2.12 -17.06 13.40
CA LEU A 220 -1.66 -15.78 12.83
C LEU A 220 -1.07 -15.89 11.41
N TRP A 221 -0.67 -17.08 10.94
CA TRP A 221 -0.01 -17.24 9.62
C TRP A 221 -0.86 -16.66 8.47
N LYS A 222 -2.18 -16.73 8.59
CA LYS A 222 -3.13 -16.25 7.58
C LYS A 222 -3.00 -14.74 7.31
N PHE A 223 -2.67 -13.93 8.31
CA PHE A 223 -2.39 -12.50 8.10
C PHE A 223 -1.20 -12.31 7.15
N PHE A 224 -0.15 -13.11 7.32
CA PHE A 224 1.07 -13.01 6.52
C PHE A 224 0.87 -13.55 5.10
N ALA A 225 0.20 -14.70 4.96
CA ALA A 225 -0.15 -15.25 3.65
C ALA A 225 -1.07 -14.31 2.86
N THR A 226 -2.12 -13.79 3.49
CA THR A 226 -3.02 -12.81 2.87
C THR A 226 -2.28 -11.53 2.51
N GLY A 227 -1.45 -11.01 3.41
CA GLY A 227 -0.66 -9.80 3.15
C GLY A 227 0.29 -9.96 1.96
N ALA A 228 1.01 -11.09 1.89
CA ALA A 228 1.88 -11.43 0.77
C ALA A 228 1.13 -11.62 -0.55
N ALA A 229 -0.02 -12.31 -0.52
CA ALA A 229 -0.85 -12.51 -1.70
C ALA A 229 -1.42 -11.18 -2.23
N ALA A 230 -1.93 -10.32 -1.35
CA ALA A 230 -2.48 -9.02 -1.73
C ALA A 230 -1.42 -8.08 -2.31
N LEU A 231 -0.21 -8.03 -1.75
CA LEU A 231 0.91 -7.28 -2.35
C LEU A 231 1.29 -7.82 -3.74
N THR A 232 1.20 -9.13 -3.94
CA THR A 232 1.44 -9.75 -5.27
C THR A 232 0.36 -9.33 -6.26
N VAL A 233 -0.92 -9.41 -5.86
CA VAL A 233 -2.06 -8.96 -6.68
C VAL A 233 -1.91 -7.49 -7.05
N GLY A 234 -1.61 -6.63 -6.07
CA GLY A 234 -1.38 -5.20 -6.32
C GLY A 234 -0.21 -4.95 -7.26
N THR A 235 0.90 -5.70 -7.14
CA THR A 235 2.02 -5.60 -8.09
C THR A 235 1.61 -5.96 -9.52
N VAL A 236 0.88 -7.06 -9.69
CA VAL A 236 0.39 -7.49 -10.99
C VAL A 236 -0.56 -6.44 -11.57
N GLN A 237 -1.47 -5.92 -10.75
CA GLN A 237 -2.36 -4.84 -11.14
C GLN A 237 -1.58 -3.60 -11.59
N GLY A 238 -0.57 -3.16 -10.83
CA GLY A 238 0.28 -2.03 -11.20
C GLY A 238 0.99 -2.23 -12.54
N VAL A 239 1.53 -3.42 -12.80
CA VAL A 239 2.17 -3.75 -14.09
C VAL A 239 1.16 -3.71 -15.25
N ILE A 240 -0.07 -4.17 -15.02
CA ILE A 240 -1.15 -4.12 -16.00
C ILE A 240 -1.53 -2.66 -16.30
N GLN A 241 -1.67 -1.82 -15.28
CA GLN A 241 -2.10 -0.42 -15.40
C GLN A 241 -1.12 0.43 -16.21
N VAL A 242 0.19 0.18 -16.07
CA VAL A 242 1.22 0.96 -16.80
C VAL A 242 1.41 0.55 -18.26
N GLN A 243 0.74 -0.50 -18.73
CA GLN A 243 0.81 -0.88 -20.14
C GLN A 243 0.23 0.22 -21.03
N PRO A 244 0.84 0.55 -22.19
CA PRO A 244 0.45 1.72 -22.98
C PRO A 244 -1.06 1.81 -23.25
N ALA A 245 -1.67 0.72 -23.74
CA ALA A 245 -3.11 0.69 -24.03
C ALA A 245 -3.99 0.86 -22.78
N ASN A 246 -3.57 0.31 -21.65
CA ASN A 246 -4.32 0.39 -20.39
C ASN A 246 -4.16 1.77 -19.75
N ALA A 247 -2.94 2.32 -19.75
CA ALA A 247 -2.67 3.67 -19.28
C ALA A 247 -3.42 4.73 -20.12
N ASP A 248 -3.47 4.54 -21.44
CA ASP A 248 -4.23 5.43 -22.32
C ASP A 248 -5.74 5.32 -22.09
N TRP A 249 -6.24 4.11 -21.82
CA TRP A 249 -7.66 3.90 -21.47
C TRP A 249 -7.99 4.56 -20.12
N LEU A 250 -7.15 4.35 -19.10
CA LEU A 250 -7.31 4.94 -17.76
C LEU A 250 -7.28 6.48 -17.84
N TYR A 251 -6.35 7.04 -18.63
CA TYR A 251 -6.29 8.48 -18.86
C TYR A 251 -7.57 9.02 -19.53
N LYS A 252 -8.09 8.33 -20.54
CA LYS A 252 -9.34 8.71 -21.22
C LYS A 252 -10.57 8.56 -20.33
N ALA A 253 -10.56 7.62 -19.39
CA ALA A 253 -11.63 7.43 -18.43
C ALA A 253 -11.72 8.57 -17.40
N GLY A 254 -10.72 9.45 -17.32
CA GLY A 254 -10.73 10.60 -16.42
C GLY A 254 -10.88 10.18 -14.96
N HIS A 255 -11.77 10.85 -14.21
CA HIS A 255 -12.01 10.55 -12.80
C HIS A 255 -12.49 9.11 -12.56
N ALA A 256 -13.26 8.53 -13.49
CA ALA A 256 -13.67 7.13 -13.37
C ALA A 256 -12.48 6.15 -13.43
N GLY A 257 -11.41 6.52 -14.16
CA GLY A 257 -10.17 5.74 -14.18
C GLY A 257 -9.45 5.71 -12.82
N GLU A 258 -9.66 6.73 -11.98
CA GLU A 258 -9.00 6.85 -10.67
C GLU A 258 -9.42 5.77 -9.69
N TRP A 259 -10.63 5.24 -9.83
CA TRP A 259 -11.11 4.09 -9.08
C TRP A 259 -10.23 2.85 -9.29
N ILE A 260 -9.66 2.70 -10.49
CA ILE A 260 -8.68 1.65 -10.79
C ILE A 260 -7.29 2.07 -10.35
N ASP A 261 -6.79 3.20 -10.88
CA ASP A 261 -5.45 3.74 -10.62
C ASP A 261 -5.55 5.22 -10.22
N PRO A 262 -5.32 5.59 -8.94
CA PRO A 262 -4.57 4.81 -7.95
C PRO A 262 -5.42 4.04 -6.93
N ILE A 263 -6.74 4.22 -6.84
CA ILE A 263 -7.51 3.87 -5.63
C ILE A 263 -7.50 2.37 -5.34
N SER A 264 -8.01 1.52 -6.24
CA SER A 264 -8.07 0.07 -5.98
C SER A 264 -6.68 -0.56 -5.85
N HIS A 265 -5.72 -0.14 -6.69
CA HIS A 265 -4.33 -0.63 -6.66
C HIS A 265 -3.62 -0.28 -5.34
N ALA A 266 -3.69 0.98 -4.92
CA ALA A 266 -3.14 1.39 -3.64
C ALA A 266 -3.84 0.65 -2.49
N HIS A 267 -5.15 0.47 -2.58
CA HIS A 267 -5.94 -0.20 -1.54
C HIS A 267 -5.53 -1.66 -1.33
N ILE A 268 -5.44 -2.48 -2.38
CA ILE A 268 -5.05 -3.89 -2.23
C ILE A 268 -3.63 -4.03 -1.64
N ASN A 269 -2.71 -3.15 -2.04
CA ASN A 269 -1.35 -3.15 -1.50
C ASN A 269 -1.29 -2.68 -0.04
N LEU A 270 -2.02 -1.62 0.30
CA LEU A 270 -1.92 -0.96 1.60
C LEU A 270 -2.81 -1.57 2.66
N VAL A 271 -4.08 -1.71 2.34
CA VAL A 271 -5.10 -2.14 3.29
C VAL A 271 -5.06 -3.65 3.39
N THR A 272 -5.19 -4.36 2.26
CA THR A 272 -5.19 -5.83 2.29
C THR A 272 -3.78 -6.40 2.48
N GLY A 273 -2.77 -5.80 1.85
CA GLY A 273 -1.38 -6.22 1.95
C GLY A 273 -0.72 -5.80 3.25
N LEU A 274 -0.36 -4.52 3.33
CA LEU A 274 0.46 -3.95 4.38
C LEU A 274 -0.21 -4.02 5.76
N ALA A 275 -1.48 -3.63 5.88
CA ALA A 275 -2.16 -3.63 7.18
C ALA A 275 -2.34 -5.05 7.75
N MET A 276 -2.51 -6.07 6.90
CA MET A 276 -2.53 -7.47 7.35
C MET A 276 -1.19 -7.90 7.95
N LEU A 277 -0.07 -7.58 7.29
CA LEU A 277 1.27 -7.88 7.82
C LEU A 277 1.52 -7.19 9.17
N VAL A 278 1.13 -5.92 9.27
CA VAL A 278 1.27 -5.14 10.51
C VAL A 278 0.37 -5.69 11.61
N ALA A 279 -0.90 -6.01 11.32
CA ALA A 279 -1.83 -6.57 12.29
C ALA A 279 -1.37 -7.94 12.81
N GLY A 280 -0.93 -8.84 11.91
CA GLY A 280 -0.37 -10.13 12.28
C GLY A 280 0.87 -9.99 13.16
N SER A 281 1.77 -9.07 12.81
CA SER A 281 2.99 -8.79 13.59
C SER A 281 2.66 -8.19 14.96
N LEU A 282 1.70 -7.27 15.01
CA LEU A 282 1.22 -6.69 16.27
C LEU A 282 0.76 -7.79 17.21
N PHE A 283 -0.17 -8.65 16.77
CA PHE A 283 -0.68 -9.76 17.59
C PHE A 283 0.42 -10.75 18.00
N ALA A 284 1.39 -11.02 17.13
CA ALA A 284 2.52 -11.89 17.44
C ALA A 284 3.41 -11.32 18.57
N PHE A 285 3.54 -10.00 18.64
CA PHE A 285 4.43 -9.33 19.60
C PHE A 285 3.73 -8.77 20.84
N VAL A 286 2.39 -8.75 20.93
CA VAL A 286 1.65 -8.18 22.07
C VAL A 286 2.24 -8.61 23.43
N ARG A 287 2.43 -9.92 23.65
CA ARG A 287 2.97 -10.44 24.91
C ARG A 287 4.39 -9.96 25.19
N ARG A 288 5.25 -9.97 24.16
CA ARG A 288 6.65 -9.54 24.28
C ARG A 288 6.76 -8.05 24.61
N LEU A 289 5.77 -7.25 24.21
CA LEU A 289 5.67 -5.82 24.53
C LEU A 289 5.03 -5.55 25.91
N GLY A 290 4.77 -6.60 26.70
CA GLY A 290 4.17 -6.55 28.02
C GLY A 290 2.64 -6.42 28.01
N GLY A 291 2.00 -6.59 26.85
CA GLY A 291 0.55 -6.57 26.70
C GLY A 291 -0.13 -7.90 27.04
N VAL A 292 -1.46 -7.87 27.06
CA VAL A 292 -2.32 -9.05 27.24
C VAL A 292 -2.74 -9.57 25.87
N GLU A 293 -2.40 -10.83 25.58
CA GLU A 293 -2.78 -11.48 24.32
C GLU A 293 -4.31 -11.51 24.17
N PRO A 294 -4.85 -11.03 23.04
CA PRO A 294 -6.27 -11.19 22.76
C PRO A 294 -6.61 -12.67 22.55
N SER A 295 -7.87 -13.05 22.79
CA SER A 295 -8.30 -14.41 22.53
C SER A 295 -8.20 -14.73 21.04
N ARG A 296 -7.89 -15.99 20.70
CA ARG A 296 -7.82 -16.47 19.31
C ARG A 296 -9.08 -16.13 18.51
N ARG A 297 -10.26 -16.29 19.11
CA ARG A 297 -11.55 -15.94 18.49
C ARG A 297 -11.61 -14.46 18.11
N LEU A 298 -11.15 -13.56 18.98
CA LEU A 298 -11.16 -12.13 18.70
C LEU A 298 -10.18 -11.76 17.59
N VAL A 299 -8.99 -12.37 17.59
CA VAL A 299 -8.01 -12.22 16.49
C VAL A 299 -8.59 -12.72 15.17
N ASP A 300 -9.29 -13.85 15.18
CA ASP A 300 -9.93 -14.42 13.99
C ASP A 300 -11.04 -13.50 13.46
N ILE A 301 -11.85 -12.90 14.34
CA ILE A 301 -12.86 -11.91 13.97
C ILE A 301 -12.18 -10.68 13.34
N CYS A 302 -11.11 -10.15 13.96
CA CYS A 302 -10.35 -9.04 13.38
C CYS A 302 -9.83 -9.37 11.98
N PHE A 303 -9.27 -10.58 11.78
CA PHE A 303 -8.79 -11.03 10.48
C PHE A 303 -9.89 -11.01 9.43
N PHE A 304 -11.02 -11.67 9.70
CA PHE A 304 -12.10 -11.79 8.71
C PHE A 304 -12.81 -10.45 8.47
N ALA A 305 -12.93 -9.60 9.49
CA ALA A 305 -13.45 -8.25 9.33
C ALA A 305 -12.55 -7.39 8.43
N LEU A 306 -11.24 -7.40 8.66
CA LEU A 306 -10.27 -6.67 7.83
C LEU A 306 -10.26 -7.20 6.40
N LEU A 307 -10.24 -8.52 6.23
CA LEU A 307 -10.22 -9.15 4.91
C LEU A 307 -11.51 -8.84 4.14
N GLY A 308 -12.67 -9.05 4.76
CA GLY A 308 -13.96 -8.82 4.16
C GLY A 308 -14.18 -7.36 3.80
N GLY A 309 -13.94 -6.43 4.74
CA GLY A 309 -14.08 -4.99 4.51
C GLY A 309 -13.13 -4.47 3.42
N SER A 310 -11.88 -4.92 3.43
CA SER A 310 -10.89 -4.50 2.44
C SER A 310 -11.18 -5.07 1.04
N LEU A 311 -11.51 -6.36 0.92
CA LEU A 311 -11.87 -6.93 -0.37
C LEU A 311 -13.16 -6.34 -0.93
N ALA A 312 -14.16 -6.08 -0.08
CA ALA A 312 -15.39 -5.41 -0.52
C ALA A 312 -15.07 -4.04 -1.13
N PHE A 313 -14.22 -3.23 -0.50
CA PHE A 313 -13.84 -1.92 -1.02
C PHE A 313 -13.01 -2.03 -2.30
N TYR A 314 -12.04 -2.94 -2.32
CA TYR A 314 -11.22 -3.21 -3.50
C TYR A 314 -12.09 -3.59 -4.72
N PHE A 315 -13.01 -4.53 -4.57
CA PHE A 315 -13.88 -4.95 -5.67
C PHE A 315 -14.91 -3.89 -6.05
N SER A 316 -15.45 -3.12 -5.10
CA SER A 316 -16.33 -1.98 -5.40
C SER A 316 -15.62 -0.95 -6.28
N THR A 317 -14.41 -0.52 -5.89
CA THR A 317 -13.64 0.46 -6.66
C THR A 317 -13.21 -0.09 -8.02
N LEU A 318 -12.79 -1.35 -8.09
CA LEU A 318 -12.47 -1.98 -9.38
C LEU A 318 -13.69 -2.06 -10.31
N TYR A 319 -14.86 -2.44 -9.76
CA TYR A 319 -16.11 -2.46 -10.51
C TYR A 319 -16.49 -1.08 -11.04
N LEU A 320 -16.54 -0.07 -10.17
CA LEU A 320 -16.90 1.30 -10.54
C LEU A 320 -15.94 1.83 -11.61
N GLY A 321 -14.64 1.64 -11.41
CA GLY A 321 -13.66 2.11 -12.38
C GLY A 321 -13.78 1.45 -13.76
N PHE A 322 -14.08 0.16 -13.84
CA PHE A 322 -14.34 -0.48 -15.12
C PHE A 322 -15.69 -0.08 -15.73
N HIS A 323 -16.74 0.04 -14.91
CA HIS A 323 -18.08 0.34 -15.36
C HIS A 323 -18.21 1.80 -15.82
N GLU A 324 -17.92 2.74 -14.93
CA GLU A 324 -17.97 4.18 -15.22
C GLU A 324 -16.91 4.56 -16.25
N GLY A 325 -15.71 3.99 -16.17
CA GLY A 325 -14.68 4.22 -17.19
C GLY A 325 -15.12 3.73 -18.57
N SER A 326 -15.90 2.66 -18.65
CA SER A 326 -16.49 2.21 -19.91
C SER A 326 -17.56 3.19 -20.43
N LEU A 327 -18.38 3.73 -19.55
CA LEU A 327 -19.37 4.77 -19.90
C LEU A 327 -18.69 6.03 -20.46
N VAL A 328 -17.58 6.47 -19.84
CA VAL A 328 -16.80 7.60 -20.35
C VAL A 328 -16.17 7.28 -21.70
N VAL A 329 -15.37 6.20 -21.77
CA VAL A 329 -14.54 5.92 -22.94
C VAL A 329 -15.34 5.44 -24.15
N HIS A 330 -16.41 4.67 -23.94
CA HIS A 330 -17.17 4.03 -25.03
C HIS A 330 -18.51 4.70 -25.32
N HIS A 331 -19.10 5.39 -24.36
CA HIS A 331 -20.39 6.07 -24.53
C HIS A 331 -20.28 7.60 -24.54
N GLY A 332 -19.07 8.15 -24.37
CA GLY A 332 -18.83 9.59 -24.49
C GLY A 332 -19.44 10.42 -23.37
N LEU A 333 -19.79 9.79 -22.25
CA LEU A 333 -20.26 10.50 -21.06
C LEU A 333 -19.10 11.25 -20.40
N THR A 334 -19.40 12.36 -19.72
CA THR A 334 -18.44 12.96 -18.79
C THR A 334 -18.29 12.04 -17.57
N PRO A 335 -17.17 12.10 -16.83
CA PRO A 335 -17.00 11.32 -15.61
C PRO A 335 -18.15 11.53 -14.60
N GLU A 336 -18.64 12.75 -14.46
CA GLU A 336 -19.74 13.11 -13.57
C GLU A 336 -21.06 12.48 -14.05
N ALA A 337 -21.34 12.55 -15.35
CA ALA A 337 -22.52 11.92 -15.92
C ALA A 337 -22.47 10.38 -15.84
N ALA A 338 -21.27 9.79 -15.93
CA ALA A 338 -21.08 8.35 -15.75
C ALA A 338 -21.32 7.91 -14.29
N GLU A 339 -20.86 8.71 -13.32
CA GLU A 339 -21.14 8.51 -11.90
C GLU A 339 -22.65 8.63 -11.61
N GLU A 340 -23.31 9.69 -12.09
CA GLU A 340 -24.76 9.89 -11.95
C GLU A 340 -25.58 8.76 -12.59
N ALA A 341 -25.13 8.24 -13.74
CA ALA A 341 -25.76 7.10 -14.41
C ALA A 341 -25.57 5.78 -13.63
N THR A 342 -24.57 5.70 -12.75
CA THR A 342 -24.24 4.50 -11.97
C THR A 342 -24.94 4.55 -10.61
N THR A 343 -26.23 4.20 -10.60
CA THR A 343 -27.08 4.23 -9.39
C THR A 343 -26.52 3.44 -8.20
N LEU A 344 -25.67 2.43 -8.44
CA LEU A 344 -25.03 1.62 -7.42
C LEU A 344 -23.83 2.31 -6.75
N HIS A 345 -23.25 3.35 -7.36
CA HIS A 345 -22.03 4.02 -6.89
C HIS A 345 -22.07 4.37 -5.39
N PRO A 346 -23.02 5.18 -4.90
CA PRO A 346 -23.01 5.61 -3.51
C PRO A 346 -23.14 4.44 -2.54
N TYR A 347 -23.93 3.42 -2.89
CA TYR A 347 -24.13 2.24 -2.04
C TYR A 347 -22.89 1.36 -1.96
N LEU A 348 -22.18 1.17 -3.08
CA LEU A 348 -20.94 0.39 -3.13
C LEU A 348 -19.83 1.06 -2.32
N ILE A 349 -19.62 2.37 -2.49
CA ILE A 349 -18.59 3.12 -1.76
C ILE A 349 -18.95 3.22 -0.27
N MET A 350 -20.18 3.61 0.06
CA MET A 350 -20.59 3.76 1.46
C MET A 350 -20.59 2.41 2.19
N GLY A 351 -21.18 1.37 1.61
CA GLY A 351 -21.28 0.06 2.24
C GLY A 351 -19.91 -0.57 2.50
N SER A 352 -19.04 -0.56 1.49
CA SER A 352 -17.67 -1.08 1.64
C SER A 352 -16.80 -0.21 2.56
N GLY A 353 -16.95 1.12 2.50
CA GLY A 353 -16.28 2.06 3.38
C GLY A 353 -16.64 1.87 4.85
N ILE A 354 -17.93 1.71 5.17
CA ILE A 354 -18.41 1.41 6.54
C ILE A 354 -17.84 0.08 7.03
N ALA A 355 -17.88 -0.97 6.19
CA ALA A 355 -17.34 -2.28 6.56
C ALA A 355 -15.85 -2.22 6.88
N MET A 356 -15.06 -1.54 6.03
CA MET A 356 -13.64 -1.32 6.26
C MET A 356 -13.38 -0.49 7.53
N PHE A 357 -14.10 0.62 7.70
CA PHE A 357 -13.98 1.48 8.88
C PHE A 357 -14.25 0.71 10.17
N ALA A 358 -15.33 -0.07 10.22
CA ALA A 358 -15.66 -0.92 11.36
C ALA A 358 -14.55 -1.95 11.65
N ALA A 359 -13.95 -2.54 10.62
CA ALA A 359 -12.85 -3.49 10.77
C ALA A 359 -11.58 -2.85 11.37
N PHE A 360 -11.21 -1.65 10.92
CA PHE A 360 -10.08 -0.90 11.50
C PHE A 360 -10.35 -0.45 12.93
N TRP A 361 -11.57 -0.02 13.24
CA TRP A 361 -11.96 0.32 14.60
C TRP A 361 -11.90 -0.88 15.53
N LEU A 362 -12.34 -2.05 15.05
CA LEU A 362 -12.19 -3.29 15.79
C LEU A 362 -10.70 -3.58 16.04
N LEU A 363 -9.85 -3.56 15.00
CA LEU A 363 -8.41 -3.77 15.14
C LEU A 363 -7.78 -2.82 16.17
N LEU A 364 -8.09 -1.52 16.06
CA LEU A 364 -7.59 -0.49 16.97
C LEU A 364 -8.05 -0.73 18.41
N THR A 365 -9.32 -1.05 18.60
CA THR A 365 -9.89 -1.34 19.93
C THR A 365 -9.20 -2.55 20.58
N VAL A 366 -8.96 -3.61 19.81
CA VAL A 366 -8.25 -4.80 20.28
C VAL A 366 -6.80 -4.46 20.62
N ALA A 367 -6.09 -3.73 19.73
CA ALA A 367 -4.72 -3.29 19.95
C ALA A 367 -4.57 -2.46 21.24
N VAL A 368 -5.42 -1.44 21.40
CA VAL A 368 -5.45 -0.58 22.58
C VAL A 368 -5.73 -1.40 23.82
N ARG A 369 -6.77 -2.25 23.82
CA ARG A 369 -7.11 -3.10 24.98
C ARG A 369 -5.98 -4.03 25.38
N SER A 370 -5.26 -4.59 24.40
CA SER A 370 -4.11 -5.46 24.62
C SER A 370 -2.91 -4.75 25.24
N VAL A 371 -2.68 -3.47 24.92
CA VAL A 371 -1.53 -2.72 25.43
C VAL A 371 -1.87 -1.84 26.64
N TRP A 372 -3.13 -1.46 26.84
CA TRP A 372 -3.57 -0.53 27.89
C TRP A 372 -3.22 -1.02 29.30
N ARG A 373 -3.29 -2.34 29.51
CA ARG A 373 -2.94 -2.99 30.78
C ARG A 373 -1.45 -3.31 30.91
N SER A 374 -0.64 -3.03 29.89
CA SER A 374 0.81 -3.24 29.96
C SER A 374 1.44 -2.24 30.93
N ARG A 375 2.36 -2.74 31.77
CA ARG A 375 3.24 -1.89 32.58
C ARG A 375 4.49 -1.43 31.81
N SER A 376 4.54 -1.64 30.50
CA SER A 376 5.76 -1.41 29.72
C SER A 376 5.97 0.07 29.41
N ARG A 377 7.24 0.45 29.23
CA ARG A 377 7.65 1.82 28.83
C ARG A 377 7.12 2.21 27.45
N LEU A 378 6.53 1.28 26.68
CA LEU A 378 5.94 1.53 25.36
C LEU A 378 4.50 2.05 25.43
N ARG A 379 3.84 1.96 26.58
CA ARG A 379 2.48 2.48 26.80
C ARG A 379 2.28 3.92 26.31
N PRO A 380 3.14 4.92 26.67
CA PRO A 380 2.95 6.29 26.18
C PRO A 380 3.05 6.41 24.66
N PHE A 381 3.91 5.65 23.99
CA PHE A 381 4.07 5.70 22.53
C PHE A 381 2.83 5.18 21.79
N VAL A 382 2.29 4.04 22.23
CA VAL A 382 1.07 3.46 21.66
C VAL A 382 -0.12 4.39 21.87
N LEU A 383 -0.24 4.98 23.06
CA LEU A 383 -1.32 5.93 23.36
C LEU A 383 -1.18 7.26 22.61
N ALA A 384 0.05 7.77 22.43
CA ALA A 384 0.30 8.99 21.66
C ALA A 384 -0.07 8.82 20.18
N GLY A 385 0.29 7.67 19.58
CA GLY A 385 -0.11 7.34 18.21
C GLY A 385 -1.64 7.29 18.02
N CYS A 386 -2.35 6.72 19.00
CA CYS A 386 -3.82 6.67 18.97
C CYS A 386 -4.47 8.05 19.22
N ALA A 387 -3.90 8.86 20.11
CA ALA A 387 -4.42 10.18 20.47
C ALA A 387 -4.21 11.25 19.38
N ALA A 388 -3.15 11.12 18.57
CA ALA A 388 -2.89 12.01 17.45
C ALA A 388 -4.01 11.98 16.39
N GLY A 389 -4.71 10.85 16.23
CA GLY A 389 -5.85 10.73 15.31
C GLY A 389 -7.18 11.29 15.85
N GLY A 390 -7.33 11.45 17.17
CA GLY A 390 -8.62 11.82 17.79
C GLY A 390 -8.83 13.32 18.01
N ARG A 391 -7.77 14.14 18.00
CA ARG A 391 -7.88 15.57 18.39
C ARG A 391 -8.34 16.51 17.28
N HIS A 392 -8.46 16.06 16.04
CA HIS A 392 -8.97 16.91 14.95
C HIS A 392 -10.48 16.80 14.69
N ALA A 393 -11.19 15.87 15.33
CA ALA A 393 -12.63 15.67 15.10
C ALA A 393 -13.56 16.44 16.08
N ALA A 394 -13.02 17.24 17.00
CA ALA A 394 -13.83 17.87 18.06
C ALA A 394 -13.45 19.34 18.32
N ARG A 395 -13.63 20.21 17.31
CA ARG A 395 -14.00 21.61 17.55
C ARG A 395 -14.98 22.05 16.45
N PRO A 396 -16.29 21.82 16.63
CA PRO A 396 -17.27 22.63 15.92
C PRO A 396 -17.06 24.07 16.37
N GLY A 397 -16.88 24.98 15.41
CA GLY A 397 -16.69 26.39 15.67
C GLY A 397 -17.85 26.93 16.51
N ALA A 398 -17.54 27.39 17.72
CA ALA A 398 -18.32 28.41 18.39
C ALA A 398 -18.12 29.73 17.63
N GLY A 399 -18.71 29.82 16.44
CA GLY A 399 -18.88 31.06 15.70
C GLY A 399 -19.93 31.89 16.43
N GLY A 400 -19.49 33.00 17.00
CA GLY A 400 -20.31 33.89 17.82
C GLY A 400 -21.50 34.45 17.05
N ALA A 401 -22.70 34.17 17.56
CA ALA A 401 -23.88 34.97 17.27
C ALA A 401 -23.70 36.34 17.94
N ALA A 402 -23.34 37.34 17.14
CA ALA A 402 -23.40 38.73 17.53
C ALA A 402 -24.84 39.09 17.88
N ARG A 403 -25.01 39.51 19.13
CA ARG A 403 -26.26 39.85 19.77
C ARG A 403 -26.68 41.25 19.31
N GLU A 404 -27.61 41.34 18.37
CA GLU A 404 -28.39 42.58 18.17
C GLU A 404 -29.19 42.85 19.45
N ARG A 405 -28.76 43.83 20.22
CA ARG A 405 -29.59 44.49 21.23
C ARG A 405 -29.71 45.95 20.84
N GLY A 406 -30.89 46.30 20.33
CA GLY A 406 -31.33 47.68 20.26
C GLY A 406 -31.47 48.27 21.67
N ALA A 407 -31.04 49.51 21.81
CA ALA A 407 -31.44 50.40 22.88
C ALA A 407 -31.68 51.80 22.27
N ARG A 408 -32.95 52.21 22.34
CA ARG A 408 -33.44 53.57 22.11
C ARG A 408 -32.94 54.55 23.19
N SER A 409 -33.10 55.84 22.88
CA SER A 409 -33.00 57.06 23.71
C SER A 409 -31.61 57.71 23.74
N GLY A 410 -31.43 59.02 23.62
CA GLY A 410 -32.32 60.17 23.44
C GLY A 410 -31.53 61.46 23.75
N ARG A 411 -31.89 62.57 23.06
CA ARG A 411 -31.68 63.99 23.43
C ARG A 411 -30.29 64.68 23.41
N CYS A 412 -30.28 65.77 22.63
CA CYS A 412 -29.95 67.18 22.96
C CYS A 412 -28.52 67.75 22.81
N GLY A 413 -28.49 68.87 22.05
CA GLY A 413 -27.59 70.03 22.17
C GLY A 413 -26.58 70.14 21.03
N ARG A 414 -26.46 71.21 20.25
CA ARG A 414 -27.01 72.57 20.21
C ARG A 414 -26.85 73.08 18.78
#